data_AF-A0A232FER7-F1
#
_entry.id   AF-A0A232FER7-F1
#
_cell.length_a   1.000
_cell.length_b   1.000
_cell.length_c   1.000
_cell.angle_alpha   90.00
_cell.angle_beta   90.00
_cell.angle_gamma   90.00
#
_symmetry.space_group_name_H-M   'P 1'
#
loop_
_entity.id
_entity.type
_entity.pdbx_description
1 polymer ?
#
loop_
_entity_poly.entity_id
_entity_poly.type
_entity_poly.pdbx_seq_one_letter_code
_entity_poly.pdbx_strand_id
1 'polypeptide(L)' 'MRRMILGVRESVRLSKTQAMQKYHAKLPENPIPGCEQFEKDSDGFWDCTIRTFANTLYHPSGT' A
#
# COMPACT_ATOMS: atom_id res chain seq x y z
N MET A 1 -1.47 3.16 -12.55
CA MET A 1 -1.21 2.60 -11.20
C MET A 1 0.21 2.85 -10.67
N ARG A 2 1.23 2.98 -11.54
CA ARG A 2 2.65 3.23 -11.16
C ARG A 2 2.89 4.24 -10.02
N ARG A 3 2.23 5.41 -10.02
CA ARG A 3 2.42 6.43 -8.96
C ARG A 3 1.96 5.97 -7.58
N MET A 4 0.85 5.24 -7.51
CA MET A 4 0.33 4.71 -6.25
C MET A 4 1.25 3.62 -5.70
N ILE A 5 1.76 2.73 -6.56
CA ILE A 5 2.73 1.69 -6.15
C ILE A 5 4.01 2.35 -5.59
N LEU A 6 4.53 3.40 -6.23
CA LEU A 6 5.65 4.17 -5.69
C LEU A 6 5.33 4.78 -4.31
N GLY A 7 4.10 5.29 -4.13
CA GLY A 7 3.63 5.78 -2.84
C GLY A 7 3.62 4.69 -1.76
N VAL A 8 3.11 3.50 -2.07
CA VAL A 8 3.14 2.36 -1.16
C VAL A 8 4.57 1.99 -0.78
N ARG A 9 5.48 1.92 -1.76
CA ARG A 9 6.90 1.62 -1.50
C ARG A 9 7.55 2.66 -0.59
N GLU A 10 7.20 3.94 -0.75
CA GLU A 10 7.69 4.98 0.14
C GLU A 10 7.10 4.85 1.55
N SER A 11 5.82 4.54 1.70
CA SER A 11 5.21 4.25 3.01
C SER A 11 5.88 3.06 3.71
N VAL A 12 6.20 1.99 2.97
CA VAL A 12 6.95 0.82 3.49
C VAL A 12 8.39 1.20 3.87
N ARG A 13 9.05 2.07 3.10
CA ARG A 13 10.38 2.60 3.46
C ARG A 13 10.32 3.40 4.74
N LEU A 14 9.32 4.28 4.88
CA LEU A 14 9.11 5.10 6.08
C LEU A 14 8.86 4.23 7.31
N SER A 15 8.06 3.17 7.20
CA SER A 15 7.82 2.26 8.34
C SER A 15 9.10 1.62 8.87
N LYS A 16 10.15 1.46 8.05
CA LYS A 16 11.45 0.88 8.44
C LYS A 16 12.41 1.88 9.09
N THR A 17 12.07 3.17 9.15
CA THR A 17 12.92 4.18 9.81
C THR A 17 12.96 4.00 11.33
N GLN A 18 14.05 4.40 11.97
CA GLN A 18 14.18 4.33 13.44
C GLN A 18 13.02 5.04 14.17
N ALA A 19 12.59 6.19 13.64
CA ALA A 19 11.48 6.96 14.20
C ALA A 19 10.16 6.15 14.21
N MET A 20 9.87 5.43 13.12
CA MET A 20 8.65 4.60 13.02
C MET A 20 8.78 3.28 13.77
N GLN A 21 9.98 2.70 13.82
CA GLN A 21 10.24 1.46 14.56
C GLN A 21 10.06 1.63 16.08
N LYS A 22 10.22 2.84 16.63
CA LYS A 22 9.86 3.16 18.03
C LYS A 22 8.40 2.81 18.36
N TYR A 23 7.52 2.80 17.35
CA TYR A 23 6.10 2.46 17.47
C TYR A 23 5.77 1.03 17.00
N HIS A 24 6.79 0.19 16.77
CA HIS A 24 6.61 -1.17 16.26
C HIS A 24 5.87 -1.23 14.90
N ALA A 25 6.09 -0.23 14.05
CA ALA A 25 5.50 -0.19 12.72
C ALA A 25 5.92 -1.43 11.90
N LYS A 26 4.91 -2.16 11.39
CA LYS A 26 5.10 -3.35 10.55
C LYS A 26 4.07 -3.38 9.43
N LEU A 27 4.45 -3.97 8.30
CA LEU A 27 3.50 -4.25 7.24
C LEU A 27 2.64 -5.46 7.65
N PRO A 28 1.31 -5.41 7.50
CA PRO A 28 0.45 -6.56 7.72
C PRO A 28 0.90 -7.77 6.88
N GLU A 29 0.87 -8.95 7.48
CA GLU A 29 1.31 -10.16 6.78
C GLU A 29 0.21 -10.78 5.93
N ASN A 30 -1.05 -10.57 6.32
CA ASN A 30 -2.22 -11.11 5.66
C ASN A 30 -2.41 -10.44 4.29
N PRO A 31 -2.55 -11.21 3.21
CA PRO A 31 -2.86 -10.67 1.89
C PRO A 31 -4.26 -10.06 1.89
N ILE A 32 -4.47 -9.09 0.99
CA ILE A 32 -5.80 -8.55 0.71
C ILE A 32 -6.63 -9.64 0.03
N PRO A 33 -7.89 -9.85 0.45
CA PRO A 33 -8.78 -10.82 -0.19
C PRO A 33 -8.87 -10.62 -1.69
N GLY A 34 -8.61 -11.67 -2.47
CA GLY A 34 -8.59 -11.66 -3.94
C GLY A 34 -7.22 -11.37 -4.57
N CYS A 35 -6.21 -11.03 -3.77
CA CYS A 35 -4.85 -10.77 -4.25
C CYS A 35 -3.83 -11.87 -3.88
N GLU A 36 -4.28 -13.01 -3.35
CA GLU A 36 -3.45 -14.10 -2.84
C GLU A 36 -2.61 -14.80 -3.92
N GLN A 37 -3.06 -14.71 -5.18
CA GLN A 37 -2.39 -15.29 -6.35
C GLN A 37 -1.11 -14.56 -6.77
N PHE A 38 -0.88 -13.34 -6.28
CA PHE A 38 0.29 -12.54 -6.62
C PHE A 38 1.40 -12.75 -5.58
N GLU A 39 2.66 -12.76 -6.04
CA GLU A 39 3.81 -12.78 -5.14
C GLU A 39 3.78 -11.55 -4.22
N LYS A 40 3.93 -11.77 -2.92
CA LYS A 40 3.89 -10.71 -1.91
C LYS A 40 4.94 -9.64 -2.22
N ASP A 41 4.55 -8.38 -2.07
CA ASP A 41 5.38 -7.19 -2.36
C ASP A 41 5.76 -6.99 -3.84
N SER A 42 5.23 -7.81 -4.75
CA SER A 42 5.37 -7.58 -6.19
C SER A 42 4.51 -6.40 -6.69
N ASP A 43 4.85 -5.86 -7.85
CA ASP A 43 4.02 -4.83 -8.49
C ASP A 43 2.61 -5.33 -8.83
N GLY A 44 2.47 -6.62 -9.15
CA GLY A 44 1.17 -7.25 -9.38
C GLY A 44 0.32 -7.32 -8.12
N PHE A 45 0.93 -7.69 -6.98
CA PHE A 45 0.27 -7.69 -5.69
C PHE A 45 -0.21 -6.29 -5.28
N TRP A 46 0.63 -5.27 -5.48
CA TRP A 46 0.27 -3.89 -5.16
C TRP A 46 -0.77 -3.30 -6.12
N ASP A 47 -0.70 -3.60 -7.42
CA ASP A 47 -1.76 -3.19 -8.37
C ASP A 47 -3.12 -3.77 -7.97
N CYS A 48 -3.19 -5.06 -7.67
CA CYS A 48 -4.40 -5.71 -7.16
C CYS A 48 -4.88 -5.06 -5.85
N THR A 49 -3.99 -4.91 -4.87
CA THR A 49 -4.30 -4.32 -3.56
C THR A 49 -4.88 -2.92 -3.69
N ILE A 50 -4.28 -2.05 -4.51
CA ILE A 50 -4.74 -0.67 -4.67
C ILE A 50 -6.13 -0.63 -5.33
N ARG A 51 -6.41 -1.52 -6.28
CA ARG A 51 -7.73 -1.58 -6.93
C ARG A 51 -8.82 -2.10 -6.00
N THR A 52 -8.49 -3.06 -5.14
CA THR A 52 -9.45 -3.70 -4.24
C THR A 52 -9.74 -2.86 -3.00
N PHE A 53 -8.73 -2.19 -2.46
CA PHE A 53 -8.80 -1.58 -1.13
C PHE A 53 -8.85 -0.05 -1.12
N ALA A 54 -8.38 0.63 -2.17
CA ALA A 54 -8.35 2.09 -2.16
C ALA A 54 -9.76 2.69 -2.19
N ASN A 55 -9.93 3.79 -1.46
CA ASN A 55 -11.16 4.55 -1.36
C ASN A 55 -10.92 6.04 -1.68
N THR A 56 -12.00 6.77 -1.93
CA THR A 56 -11.93 8.21 -2.14
C THR A 56 -11.50 8.94 -0.87
N LEU A 57 -10.72 10.01 -1.03
CA LEU A 57 -10.39 10.97 0.04
C LEU A 57 -11.42 12.09 0.16
N TYR A 58 -12.53 12.02 -0.57
CA TYR A 58 -13.60 13.03 -0.55
C TYR A 58 -13.11 14.43 -0.92
N HIS A 59 -12.17 14.53 -1.87
CA HIS A 59 -11.70 15.80 -2.45
C HIS A 59 -12.22 16.00 -3.88
N PRO A 60 -13.54 16.14 -4.13
CA PRO A 60 -14.02 16.53 -5.45
C PRO A 60 -13.57 17.95 -5.78
N SER A 61 -13.23 18.20 -7.04
CA SER A 61 -12.82 19.50 -7.55
C SER A 61 -13.20 19.62 -9.02
N GLY A 62 -13.39 20.85 -9.52
CA GLY A 62 -13.64 21.12 -10.94
C GLY A 62 -15.09 20.91 -11.42
N THR A 63 -16.08 21.21 -10.58
CA THR A 63 -17.48 21.42 -10.99
C THR A 63 -17.68 22.83 -11.52
#